data_AF-A0A969NWQ3-F1
#
_entry.id   AF-A0A969NWQ3-F1
#
_cell.length_a   1.000
_cell.length_b   1.000
_cell.length_c   1.000
_cell.angle_alpha   90.00
_cell.angle_beta   90.00
_cell.angle_gamma   90.00
#
_symmetry.space_group_name_H-M   'P 1'
#
loop_
_entity.id
_entity.type
_entity.pdbx_description
1 polymer ?
#
loop_
_entity_poly.entity_id
_entity_poly.type
_entity_poly.pdbx_seq_one_letter_code
_entity_poly.pdbx_strand_id
1 'polypeptide(L)'
;MKKSTQNTIKQYWSATKKYSGYFYLKFFIKAITIAGAIYAQLYVKDLFDLITEFSGENKMEIWPELLHIFIVITAIEFVIYPGLERVVDWLITQFQVKGMRELQNLCFVHMHKHSVGFFNDSFVGSLVSKAGRFARGFERLDDLLSFNLWPNILRLTFSVAVLFTLVPNISLVLLGWGILYVLVVSFFSMKRRKYEVIRNKEETRTHGLFCGWDLQCLYYQNICSL
;
A
#
# COMPACT_ATOMS: atom_id res chain seq x y z
N MET A 1 7.30 -1.93 -25.41
CA MET A 1 6.91 -1.63 -24.00
C MET A 1 7.81 -2.26 -22.92
N LYS A 2 8.29 -3.52 -23.03
CA LYS A 2 8.97 -4.22 -21.91
C LYS A 2 10.30 -3.61 -21.40
N LYS A 3 11.16 -3.05 -22.27
CA LYS A 3 12.55 -2.64 -21.89
C LYS A 3 12.62 -1.38 -21.03
N SER A 4 11.73 -0.41 -21.25
CA SER A 4 11.70 0.85 -20.47
C SER A 4 11.24 0.62 -19.04
N THR A 5 10.16 -0.15 -18.83
CA THR A 5 9.66 -0.51 -17.49
C THR A 5 10.70 -1.27 -16.67
N GLN A 6 11.41 -2.21 -17.31
CA GLN A 6 12.48 -2.97 -16.64
C GLN A 6 13.61 -2.06 -16.17
N ASN A 7 14.00 -1.06 -16.96
CA ASN A 7 15.03 -0.11 -16.57
C ASN A 7 14.60 0.78 -15.40
N THR A 8 13.33 1.23 -15.37
CA THR A 8 12.77 1.97 -14.24
C THR A 8 12.79 1.14 -12.95
N ILE A 9 12.32 -0.11 -13.01
CA ILE A 9 12.34 -1.02 -11.86
C ILE A 9 13.78 -1.27 -11.40
N LYS A 10 14.73 -1.45 -12.33
CA LYS A 10 16.15 -1.63 -12.00
C LYS A 10 16.71 -0.42 -11.26
N GLN A 11 16.36 0.80 -11.67
CA GLN A 11 16.78 2.03 -11.00
C GLN A 11 16.15 2.16 -9.60
N TYR A 12 14.85 1.89 -9.47
CA TYR A 12 14.18 1.84 -8.16
C TYR A 12 14.84 0.81 -7.23
N TRP A 13 15.13 -0.37 -7.75
CA TRP A 13 15.81 -1.42 -7.00
C TRP A 13 17.22 -1.01 -6.54
N SER A 14 17.96 -0.25 -7.35
CA SER A 14 19.26 0.28 -6.92
C SER A 14 19.15 1.25 -5.74
N ALA A 15 18.12 2.11 -5.73
CA ALA A 15 17.84 2.99 -4.60
C ALA A 15 17.38 2.19 -3.36
N THR A 16 16.57 1.14 -3.56
CA THR A 16 16.15 0.22 -2.48
C THR A 16 17.32 -0.49 -1.84
N LYS A 17 18.26 -1.04 -2.63
CA LYS A 17 19.42 -1.78 -2.09
C LYS A 17 20.29 -0.93 -1.16
N LYS A 18 20.46 0.35 -1.50
CA LYS A 18 21.23 1.32 -0.69
C LYS A 18 20.64 1.47 0.73
N TYR A 19 19.33 1.33 0.86
CA TYR A 19 18.59 1.43 2.12
C TYR A 19 17.89 0.11 2.49
N SER A 20 18.55 -1.02 2.21
CA SER A 20 17.99 -2.37 2.39
C SER A 20 17.58 -2.67 3.83
N GLY A 21 18.30 -2.12 4.82
CA GLY A 21 17.94 -2.28 6.24
C GLY A 21 16.52 -1.79 6.56
N TYR A 22 16.18 -0.56 6.15
CA TYR A 22 14.83 -0.01 6.33
C TYR A 22 13.78 -0.81 5.54
N PHE A 23 14.14 -1.27 4.34
CA PHE A 23 13.26 -2.05 3.49
C PHE A 23 12.85 -3.39 4.13
N TYR A 24 13.80 -4.17 4.65
CA TYR A 24 13.46 -5.46 5.27
C TYR A 24 12.83 -5.28 6.66
N LEU A 25 13.33 -4.33 7.45
CA LEU A 25 12.85 -4.11 8.81
C LEU A 25 11.37 -3.70 8.85
N LYS A 26 10.93 -2.80 7.95
CA LYS A 26 9.52 -2.38 7.92
C LYS A 26 8.58 -3.55 7.59
N PHE A 27 8.96 -4.44 6.67
CA PHE A 27 8.14 -5.60 6.30
C PHE A 27 8.10 -6.64 7.42
N PHE A 28 9.24 -6.84 8.09
CA PHE A 28 9.35 -7.75 9.22
C PHE A 28 8.49 -7.29 10.40
N ILE A 29 8.61 -6.03 10.82
CA ILE A 29 7.78 -5.49 11.92
C ILE A 29 6.32 -5.53 11.52
N LYS A 30 5.95 -5.16 10.28
CA LYS A 30 4.56 -5.25 9.81
C LYS A 30 4.01 -6.67 9.89
N ALA A 31 4.82 -7.69 9.62
CA ALA A 31 4.42 -9.08 9.76
C ALA A 31 4.14 -9.47 11.21
N ILE A 32 5.00 -9.03 12.13
CA ILE A 32 4.79 -9.23 13.59
C ILE A 32 3.51 -8.53 14.04
N THR A 33 3.28 -7.30 13.62
CA THR A 33 2.08 -6.53 14.00
C THR A 33 0.79 -7.22 13.54
N ILE A 34 0.77 -7.74 12.31
CA ILE A 34 -0.39 -8.48 11.78
C ILE A 34 -0.60 -9.81 12.51
N ALA A 35 0.49 -10.55 12.77
CA ALA A 35 0.41 -11.80 13.53
C ALA A 35 -0.11 -11.55 14.95
N GLY A 36 0.39 -10.50 15.63
CA GLY A 36 -0.08 -10.09 16.96
C GLY A 36 -1.55 -9.69 16.99
N ALA A 37 -2.02 -8.97 15.97
CA ALA A 37 -3.44 -8.62 15.85
C ALA A 37 -4.34 -9.86 15.67
N ILE A 38 -3.89 -10.86 14.90
CA ILE A 38 -4.64 -12.12 14.77
C ILE A 38 -4.61 -12.92 16.07
N TYR A 39 -3.48 -12.92 16.78
CA TYR A 39 -3.37 -13.55 18.09
C TYR A 39 -4.28 -12.89 19.14
N ALA A 40 -4.44 -11.57 19.10
CA ALA A 40 -5.41 -10.85 19.95
C ALA A 40 -6.85 -11.33 19.75
N GLN A 41 -7.24 -11.68 18.51
CA GLN A 41 -8.57 -12.23 18.22
C GLN A 41 -8.80 -13.61 18.84
N LEU A 42 -7.75 -14.40 19.09
CA LEU A 42 -7.88 -15.67 19.79
C LEU A 42 -8.22 -15.48 21.27
N TYR A 43 -7.69 -14.45 21.93
CA TYR A 43 -8.11 -14.12 23.30
C TYR A 43 -9.58 -13.71 23.39
N VAL A 44 -10.11 -13.06 22.36
CA VAL A 44 -11.55 -12.76 22.30
C VAL A 44 -12.37 -14.05 22.20
N LYS A 45 -11.90 -15.05 21.43
CA LYS A 45 -12.54 -16.37 21.43
C LYS A 45 -12.50 -17.01 22.82
N ASP A 46 -11.34 -17.03 23.46
CA ASP A 46 -11.17 -17.66 24.78
C ASP A 46 -12.03 -16.94 25.86
N LEU A 47 -12.24 -15.62 25.73
CA LEU A 47 -13.20 -14.87 26.54
C LEU A 47 -14.63 -15.41 26.41
N PHE A 48 -15.09 -15.66 25.17
CA PHE A 48 -16.44 -16.19 24.94
C PHE A 48 -16.58 -17.64 25.39
N ASP A 49 -15.56 -18.46 25.19
CA ASP A 49 -15.55 -19.85 25.65
C ASP A 49 -15.64 -19.89 27.19
N LEU A 50 -14.87 -19.06 27.89
CA LEU A 50 -14.93 -18.94 29.35
C LEU A 50 -16.33 -18.54 29.86
N ILE A 51 -17.00 -17.60 29.18
CA ILE A 51 -18.35 -17.15 29.56
C ILE A 51 -19.40 -18.23 29.28
N THR A 52 -19.23 -19.02 28.22
CA THR A 52 -20.24 -19.98 27.74
C THR A 52 -20.12 -21.34 28.43
N GLU A 53 -18.89 -21.78 28.72
CA GLU A 53 -18.60 -23.07 29.38
C GLU A 53 -18.73 -22.99 30.91
N PHE A 54 -18.85 -21.79 31.47
CA PHE A 54 -19.01 -21.61 32.91
C PHE A 54 -20.31 -22.24 33.43
N SER A 55 -20.16 -23.36 34.14
CA SER A 55 -21.23 -24.06 34.85
C SER A 55 -21.06 -24.05 36.38
N GLY A 56 -20.30 -23.09 36.93
CA GLY A 56 -20.01 -23.00 38.36
C GLY A 56 -21.15 -22.38 39.17
N GLU A 57 -21.36 -22.83 40.40
CA GLU A 57 -22.37 -22.26 41.31
C GLU A 57 -21.99 -20.84 41.77
N ASN A 58 -20.69 -20.53 41.89
CA ASN A 58 -20.15 -19.24 42.33
C ASN A 58 -19.55 -18.42 41.18
N LYS A 59 -20.29 -17.42 40.72
CA LYS A 59 -19.87 -16.49 39.66
C LYS A 59 -18.64 -15.64 40.01
N MET A 60 -18.20 -15.63 41.28
CA MET A 60 -17.00 -14.90 41.72
C MET A 60 -15.68 -15.53 41.26
N GLU A 61 -15.68 -16.82 40.90
CA GLU A 61 -14.46 -17.54 40.51
C GLU A 61 -13.95 -17.18 39.09
N ILE A 62 -14.83 -16.66 38.22
CA ILE A 62 -14.49 -16.29 36.82
C ILE A 62 -13.74 -14.95 36.74
N TRP A 63 -14.03 -14.03 37.67
CA TRP A 63 -13.60 -12.64 37.57
C TRP A 63 -12.08 -12.45 37.41
N PRO A 64 -11.20 -13.19 38.11
CA PRO A 64 -9.76 -13.04 37.92
C PRO A 64 -9.30 -13.40 36.49
N GLU A 65 -9.82 -14.48 35.92
CA GLU A 65 -9.46 -14.92 34.56
C GLU A 65 -10.01 -13.96 33.50
N LEU A 66 -11.26 -13.51 33.68
CA LEU A 66 -11.89 -12.55 32.77
C LEU A 66 -11.18 -11.20 32.78
N LEU A 67 -10.79 -10.70 33.97
CA LEU A 67 -9.99 -9.49 34.10
C LEU A 67 -8.61 -9.64 33.48
N HIS A 68 -7.94 -10.78 33.65
CA HIS A 68 -6.65 -11.04 33.00
C HIS A 68 -6.77 -10.99 31.47
N ILE A 69 -7.74 -11.69 30.88
CA ILE A 69 -7.98 -11.68 29.43
C ILE A 69 -8.28 -10.25 28.94
N PHE A 70 -9.14 -9.52 29.66
CA PHE A 70 -9.50 -8.15 29.30
C PHE A 70 -8.30 -7.19 29.34
N ILE A 71 -7.46 -7.28 30.38
CA ILE A 71 -6.25 -6.46 30.51
C ILE A 71 -5.26 -6.77 29.38
N VAL A 72 -5.04 -8.05 29.08
CA VAL A 72 -4.14 -8.48 28.01
C VAL A 72 -4.61 -7.98 26.65
N ILE A 73 -5.89 -8.17 26.31
CA ILE A 73 -6.46 -7.66 25.05
C ILE A 73 -6.31 -6.14 24.96
N THR A 74 -6.67 -5.43 26.04
CA THR A 74 -6.58 -3.96 26.07
C THR A 74 -5.14 -3.49 25.90
N ALA A 75 -4.17 -4.14 26.57
CA ALA A 75 -2.76 -3.80 26.44
C ALA A 75 -2.23 -4.06 25.01
N ILE A 76 -2.62 -5.18 24.39
CA ILE A 76 -2.20 -5.50 23.03
C ILE A 76 -2.77 -4.50 22.02
N GLU A 77 -4.09 -4.24 22.06
CA GLU A 77 -4.78 -3.42 21.07
C GLU A 77 -4.55 -1.90 21.25
N PHE A 78 -4.44 -1.42 22.48
CA PHE A 78 -4.30 0.02 22.75
C PHE A 78 -2.87 0.50 22.98
N VAL A 79 -1.93 -0.41 23.28
CA VAL A 79 -0.53 -0.01 23.57
C VAL A 79 0.43 -0.62 22.56
N ILE A 80 0.46 -1.96 22.47
CA ILE A 80 1.49 -2.66 21.68
C ILE A 80 1.25 -2.47 20.18
N TYR A 81 0.04 -2.76 19.70
CA TYR A 81 -0.32 -2.63 18.30
C TYR A 81 -0.08 -1.22 17.73
N PRO A 82 -0.62 -0.13 18.33
CA PRO A 82 -0.39 1.22 17.81
C PRO A 82 1.07 1.64 17.96
N GLY A 83 1.77 1.22 19.02
CA GLY A 83 3.20 1.47 19.18
C GLY A 83 4.02 0.90 18.02
N LEU A 84 3.76 -0.35 17.65
CA LEU A 84 4.43 -1.00 16.53
C LEU A 84 4.05 -0.38 15.17
N GLU A 85 2.78 -0.03 14.95
CA GLU A 85 2.35 0.67 13.72
C GLU A 85 3.09 2.00 13.56
N ARG A 86 3.29 2.79 14.62
CA ARG A 86 4.07 4.04 14.54
C ARG A 86 5.52 3.82 14.16
N VAL A 87 6.13 2.73 14.64
CA VAL A 87 7.49 2.35 14.24
C VAL A 87 7.54 1.99 12.75
N VAL A 88 6.54 1.24 12.25
CA VAL A 88 6.44 0.89 10.83
C VAL A 88 6.26 2.13 9.96
N ASP A 89 5.35 3.04 10.33
CA ASP A 89 5.13 4.31 9.61
C ASP A 89 6.40 5.15 9.53
N TRP A 90 7.15 5.23 10.63
CA TRP A 90 8.44 5.90 10.67
C TRP A 90 9.44 5.24 9.73
N LEU A 91 9.56 3.91 9.73
CA LEU A 91 10.48 3.18 8.84
C LEU A 91 10.12 3.35 7.37
N ILE A 92 8.83 3.32 7.02
CA ILE A 92 8.33 3.56 5.66
C ILE A 92 8.74 4.97 5.23
N THR A 93 8.44 5.98 6.06
CA THR A 93 8.76 7.39 5.75
C THR A 93 10.27 7.58 5.56
N GLN A 94 11.10 7.03 6.44
CA GLN A 94 12.56 7.12 6.34
C GLN A 94 13.09 6.44 5.06
N PHE A 95 12.53 5.29 4.70
CA PHE A 95 12.88 4.59 3.46
C PHE A 95 12.51 5.41 2.21
N GLN A 96 11.29 5.92 2.16
CA GLN A 96 10.74 6.65 1.02
C GLN A 96 11.48 7.97 0.79
N VAL A 97 11.67 8.79 1.84
CA VAL A 97 12.38 10.08 1.73
C VAL A 97 13.81 9.86 1.24
N LYS A 98 14.53 8.89 1.80
CA LYS A 98 15.91 8.58 1.40
C LYS A 98 15.99 8.03 -0.03
N GLY A 99 15.07 7.15 -0.41
CA GLY A 99 14.98 6.60 -1.75
C GLY A 99 14.65 7.65 -2.82
N MET A 100 13.67 8.53 -2.55
CA MET A 100 13.31 9.63 -3.44
C MET A 100 14.48 10.60 -3.63
N ARG A 101 15.19 10.96 -2.55
CA ARG A 101 16.38 11.82 -2.63
C ARG A 101 17.46 11.21 -3.53
N GLU A 102 17.72 9.91 -3.41
CA GLU A 102 18.68 9.21 -4.27
C GLU A 102 18.26 9.25 -5.74
N LEU A 103 16.99 8.97 -6.03
CA LEU A 103 16.46 8.98 -7.39
C LEU A 103 16.48 10.38 -8.02
N GLN A 104 16.19 11.41 -7.24
CA GLN A 104 16.30 12.81 -7.68
C GLN A 104 17.75 13.19 -7.99
N ASN A 105 18.70 12.81 -7.13
CA ASN A 105 20.13 13.05 -7.37
C ASN A 105 20.62 12.32 -8.63
N LEU A 106 20.19 11.08 -8.86
CA LEU A 106 20.50 10.33 -10.08
C LEU A 106 19.96 11.04 -11.33
N CYS A 107 18.73 11.56 -11.28
CA CYS A 107 18.16 12.34 -12.37
C CYS A 107 18.97 13.63 -12.62
N PHE A 108 19.34 14.34 -11.56
CA PHE A 108 20.11 15.58 -11.64
C PHE A 108 21.48 15.36 -12.28
N VAL A 109 22.24 14.36 -11.81
CA VAL A 109 23.55 14.00 -12.36
C VAL A 109 23.45 13.55 -13.82
N HIS A 110 22.37 12.85 -14.19
CA HIS A 110 22.16 12.43 -15.57
C HIS A 110 21.81 13.62 -16.48
N MET A 111 20.97 14.54 -16.03
CA MET A 111 20.62 15.76 -16.78
C MET A 111 21.85 16.62 -17.08
N HIS A 112 22.78 16.76 -16.13
CA HIS A 112 24.01 17.56 -16.33
C HIS A 112 24.96 16.98 -17.39
N LYS A 113 24.79 15.72 -17.79
CA LYS A 113 25.60 15.07 -18.83
C LYS A 113 25.04 15.25 -20.23
N HIS A 114 23.88 15.89 -20.39
CA HIS A 114 23.29 16.18 -21.69
C HIS A 114 23.91 17.42 -22.35
N SER A 115 23.88 17.46 -23.69
CA SER A 115 24.42 18.57 -24.49
C SER A 115 23.53 19.81 -24.44
N VAL A 116 24.09 20.97 -24.76
CA VAL A 116 23.35 22.25 -24.85
C VAL A 116 22.20 22.17 -25.86
N GLY A 117 22.37 21.44 -26.97
CA GLY A 117 21.31 21.21 -27.96
C GLY A 117 20.06 20.55 -27.36
N PHE A 118 20.24 19.59 -26.44
CA PHE A 118 19.12 18.95 -25.75
C PHE A 118 18.30 19.95 -24.91
N PHE A 119 18.95 20.93 -24.29
CA PHE A 119 18.27 21.96 -23.50
C PHE A 119 17.61 23.03 -24.36
N ASN A 120 18.08 23.26 -25.59
CA ASN A 120 17.39 24.08 -26.58
C ASN A 120 16.09 23.40 -27.08
N ASP A 121 16.12 22.07 -27.23
CA ASP A 121 14.97 21.30 -27.73
C ASP A 121 13.98 20.88 -26.62
N SER A 122 14.37 20.95 -25.35
CA SER A 122 13.55 20.50 -24.21
C SER A 122 13.37 21.60 -23.15
N PHE A 123 12.12 22.01 -22.94
CA PHE A 123 11.80 23.00 -21.91
C PHE A 123 12.17 22.50 -20.50
N VAL A 124 12.96 23.31 -19.77
CA VAL A 124 13.50 22.97 -18.44
C VAL A 124 12.41 22.57 -17.44
N GLY A 125 11.26 23.28 -17.44
CA GLY A 125 10.14 22.95 -16.55
C GLY A 125 9.58 21.55 -16.79
N SER A 126 9.58 21.08 -18.04
CA SER A 126 9.12 19.73 -18.38
C SER A 126 10.06 18.65 -17.85
N LEU A 127 11.37 18.92 -17.81
CA LEU A 127 12.41 18.01 -17.32
C LEU A 127 12.35 17.85 -15.80
N VAL A 128 12.27 18.96 -15.06
CA VAL A 128 12.12 18.94 -13.59
C VAL A 128 10.84 18.21 -13.20
N SER A 129 9.74 18.46 -13.92
CA SER A 129 8.47 17.78 -13.71
C SER A 129 8.56 16.26 -13.97
N LYS A 130 9.30 15.83 -15.02
CA LYS A 130 9.57 14.41 -15.31
C LYS A 130 10.39 13.75 -14.19
N ALA A 131 11.47 14.38 -13.73
CA ALA A 131 12.29 13.86 -12.63
C ALA A 131 11.49 13.75 -11.32
N GLY A 132 10.67 14.75 -10.99
CA GLY A 132 9.79 14.72 -9.83
C GLY A 132 8.74 13.60 -9.91
N ARG A 133 8.12 13.39 -11.08
CA ARG A 133 7.20 12.25 -11.29
C ARG A 133 7.90 10.91 -11.16
N PHE A 134 9.14 10.80 -11.62
CA PHE A 134 9.93 9.57 -11.48
C PHE A 134 10.21 9.23 -10.02
N ALA A 135 10.60 10.21 -9.19
CA ALA A 135 10.80 10.00 -7.76
C ALA A 135 9.49 9.66 -7.03
N ARG A 136 8.39 10.37 -7.31
CA ARG A 136 7.06 10.06 -6.73
C ARG A 136 6.52 8.70 -7.18
N GLY A 137 6.91 8.23 -8.36
CA GLY A 137 6.57 6.88 -8.83
C GLY A 137 7.16 5.78 -7.95
N PHE A 138 8.33 6.01 -7.35
CA PHE A 138 8.96 5.08 -6.41
C PHE A 138 8.19 5.00 -5.10
N GLU A 139 7.84 6.14 -4.51
CA GLU A 139 7.01 6.23 -3.32
C GLU A 139 5.68 5.51 -3.51
N ARG A 140 4.95 5.78 -4.60
CA ARG A 140 3.68 5.11 -4.90
C ARG A 140 3.81 3.60 -5.05
N LEU A 141 4.90 3.12 -5.64
CA LEU A 141 5.15 1.69 -5.75
C LEU A 141 5.39 1.08 -4.36
N ASP A 142 6.15 1.77 -3.53
CA ASP A 142 6.44 1.36 -2.17
C ASP A 142 5.20 1.39 -1.26
N ASP A 143 4.32 2.39 -1.43
CA ASP A 143 3.04 2.48 -0.74
C ASP A 143 2.13 1.31 -1.11
N LEU A 144 2.04 0.99 -2.40
CA LEU A 144 1.27 -0.16 -2.88
C LEU A 144 1.78 -1.46 -2.24
N LEU A 145 3.10 -1.62 -2.14
CA LEU A 145 3.70 -2.78 -1.50
C LEU A 145 3.45 -2.81 0.00
N SER A 146 3.67 -1.69 0.69
CA SER A 146 3.69 -1.61 2.16
C SER A 146 2.30 -1.58 2.79
N PHE A 147 1.33 -0.93 2.15
CA PHE A 147 -0.02 -0.74 2.70
C PHE A 147 -1.08 -1.66 2.09
N ASN A 148 -0.87 -2.16 0.87
CA ASN A 148 -1.86 -3.01 0.20
C ASN A 148 -1.38 -4.44 0.04
N LEU A 149 -0.35 -4.67 -0.80
CA LEU A 149 0.02 -6.03 -1.20
C LEU A 149 0.53 -6.85 -0.02
N TRP A 150 1.52 -6.34 0.71
CA TRP A 150 2.12 -7.08 1.81
C TRP A 150 1.14 -7.37 2.96
N PRO A 151 0.39 -6.40 3.51
CA PRO A 151 -0.55 -6.68 4.58
C PRO A 151 -1.68 -7.61 4.17
N ASN A 152 -2.20 -7.48 2.94
CA ASN A 152 -3.29 -8.33 2.48
C ASN A 152 -2.85 -9.79 2.30
N ILE A 153 -1.65 -10.03 1.76
CA ILE A 153 -1.11 -11.38 1.65
C ILE A 153 -0.96 -11.99 3.04
N LEU A 154 -0.33 -11.27 3.98
CA LEU A 154 -0.11 -11.77 5.34
C LEU A 154 -1.40 -12.05 6.10
N ARG A 155 -2.35 -11.11 6.06
CA ARG A 155 -3.67 -11.29 6.70
C ARG A 155 -4.36 -12.52 6.13
N LEU A 156 -4.40 -12.66 4.81
CA LEU A 156 -5.00 -13.83 4.17
C LEU A 156 -4.31 -15.12 4.61
N THR A 157 -2.97 -15.18 4.56
CA THR A 157 -2.23 -16.41 4.91
C THR A 157 -2.38 -16.78 6.38
N PHE A 158 -2.25 -15.82 7.29
CA PHE A 158 -2.33 -16.09 8.73
C PHE A 158 -3.76 -16.40 9.18
N SER A 159 -4.76 -15.68 8.68
CA SER A 159 -6.16 -15.98 8.99
C SER A 159 -6.55 -17.38 8.50
N VAL A 160 -6.14 -17.78 7.29
CA VAL A 160 -6.39 -19.14 6.78
C VAL A 160 -5.67 -20.19 7.63
N ALA A 161 -4.41 -19.95 8.00
CA ALA A 161 -3.65 -20.87 8.83
C ALA A 161 -4.30 -21.09 10.21
N VAL A 162 -4.68 -20.01 10.90
CA VAL A 162 -5.35 -20.06 12.20
C VAL A 162 -6.74 -20.70 12.09
N LEU A 163 -7.50 -20.40 11.04
CA LEU A 163 -8.81 -21.01 10.84
C LEU A 163 -8.70 -22.51 10.58
N PHE A 164 -7.67 -22.93 9.84
CA PHE A 164 -7.41 -24.35 9.60
C PHE A 164 -7.05 -25.11 10.89
N THR A 165 -6.34 -24.48 11.83
CA THR A 165 -6.05 -25.09 13.14
C THR A 165 -7.28 -25.19 14.05
N LEU A 166 -8.21 -24.24 13.95
CA LEU A 166 -9.42 -24.22 14.79
C LEU A 166 -10.51 -25.17 14.27
N VAL A 167 -10.88 -25.06 12.99
CA VAL A 167 -11.96 -25.88 12.41
C VAL A 167 -11.62 -26.25 10.95
N PRO A 168 -10.92 -27.38 10.72
CA PRO A 168 -10.44 -27.77 9.39
C PRO A 168 -11.57 -27.89 8.34
N ASN A 169 -12.72 -28.43 8.75
CA ASN A 169 -13.84 -28.70 7.85
C ASN A 169 -14.45 -27.40 7.29
N ILE A 170 -14.66 -26.39 8.15
CA ILE A 170 -15.18 -25.08 7.73
C ILE A 170 -14.13 -24.33 6.91
N SER A 171 -12.85 -24.45 7.29
CA SER A 171 -11.74 -23.83 6.57
C SER A 171 -11.66 -24.28 5.10
N LEU A 172 -11.83 -25.58 4.82
CA LEU A 172 -11.81 -26.10 3.44
C LEU A 172 -12.94 -25.53 2.57
N VAL A 173 -14.16 -25.44 3.11
CA VAL A 173 -15.31 -24.86 2.39
C VAL A 173 -15.07 -23.38 2.10
N LEU A 174 -14.59 -22.62 3.10
CA LEU A 174 -14.27 -21.20 2.94
C LEU A 174 -13.11 -20.97 1.97
N LEU A 175 -12.10 -21.84 1.96
CA LEU A 175 -11.01 -21.77 0.99
C LEU A 175 -11.51 -22.00 -0.42
N GLY A 176 -12.35 -23.02 -0.64
CA GLY A 176 -13.00 -23.26 -1.93
C GLY A 176 -13.81 -22.06 -2.39
N TRP A 177 -14.61 -21.48 -1.50
CA TRP A 177 -15.38 -20.26 -1.78
C TRP A 177 -14.48 -19.06 -2.08
N GLY A 178 -13.39 -18.88 -1.33
CA GLY A 178 -12.41 -17.81 -1.55
C GLY A 178 -11.72 -17.90 -2.90
N ILE A 179 -11.33 -19.11 -3.32
CA ILE A 179 -10.76 -19.35 -4.66
C ILE A 179 -11.78 -18.98 -5.74
N LEU A 180 -13.03 -19.43 -5.59
CA LEU A 180 -14.11 -19.11 -6.53
C LEU A 180 -14.33 -17.59 -6.60
N TYR A 181 -14.36 -16.90 -5.46
CA TYR A 181 -14.49 -15.46 -5.40
C TYR A 181 -13.34 -14.75 -6.13
N VAL A 182 -12.09 -15.15 -5.90
CA VAL A 182 -10.93 -14.57 -6.59
C VAL A 182 -11.00 -14.80 -8.09
N LEU A 183 -11.44 -15.98 -8.54
CA LEU A 183 -11.61 -16.29 -9.96
C LEU A 183 -12.67 -15.40 -10.60
N VAL A 184 -13.84 -15.27 -9.98
CA VAL A 184 -14.95 -14.41 -10.46
C VAL A 184 -14.51 -12.95 -10.51
N VAL A 185 -13.93 -12.42 -9.42
CA VAL A 185 -13.45 -11.03 -9.35
C VAL A 185 -12.38 -10.78 -10.40
N SER A 186 -11.43 -11.70 -10.56
CA SER A 186 -10.37 -11.58 -11.57
C SER A 186 -10.92 -11.57 -12.99
N PHE A 187 -11.92 -12.40 -13.28
CA PHE A 187 -12.62 -12.41 -14.57
C PHE A 187 -13.32 -11.08 -14.85
N PHE A 188 -14.08 -10.55 -13.89
CA PHE A 188 -14.76 -9.26 -14.03
C PHE A 188 -13.77 -8.09 -14.12
N SER A 189 -12.71 -8.10 -13.31
CA SER A 189 -11.66 -7.07 -13.33
C SER A 189 -10.96 -7.01 -14.69
N MET A 190 -10.63 -8.16 -15.27
CA MET A 190 -10.04 -8.25 -16.62
C MET A 190 -10.98 -7.68 -17.69
N LYS A 191 -12.29 -7.91 -17.56
CA LYS A 191 -13.30 -7.34 -18.47
C LYS A 191 -13.39 -5.82 -18.31
N ARG A 192 -13.34 -5.33 -17.06
CA ARG A 192 -13.42 -3.90 -16.73
C ARG A 192 -12.24 -3.10 -17.27
N ARG A 193 -11.04 -3.67 -17.27
CA ARG A 193 -9.81 -3.02 -17.78
C ARG A 193 -9.94 -2.52 -19.22
N LYS A 194 -10.71 -3.20 -20.07
CA LYS A 194 -10.94 -2.76 -21.47
C LYS A 194 -11.71 -1.43 -21.51
N TYR A 195 -12.72 -1.28 -20.66
CA TYR A 195 -13.53 -0.07 -20.58
C TYR A 195 -12.77 1.10 -19.95
N GLU A 196 -11.89 0.83 -18.97
CA GLU A 196 -11.04 1.85 -18.37
C GLU A 196 -10.07 2.48 -19.37
N VAL A 197 -9.49 1.68 -20.28
CA VAL A 197 -8.60 2.22 -21.34
C VAL A 197 -9.35 3.15 -22.30
N ILE A 198 -10.60 2.82 -22.63
CA ILE A 198 -11.44 3.67 -23.49
C ILE A 198 -11.77 4.97 -22.75
N ARG A 199 -12.23 4.88 -21.49
CA ARG A 199 -12.54 6.05 -20.65
C ARG A 199 -11.34 6.98 -20.51
N ASN A 200 -10.15 6.43 -20.23
CA ASN A 200 -8.94 7.25 -20.06
C ASN A 200 -8.53 7.99 -21.36
N LYS A 201 -8.83 7.40 -22.53
CA LYS A 201 -8.62 8.08 -23.82
C LYS A 201 -9.58 9.25 -24.00
N GLU A 202 -10.85 9.05 -23.67
CA GLU A 202 -11.85 10.12 -23.75
C GLU A 202 -11.57 11.23 -22.73
N GLU A 203 -11.17 10.90 -21.50
CA GLU A 203 -10.74 11.89 -20.49
C GLU A 203 -9.54 12.73 -20.97
N THR A 204 -8.58 12.10 -21.66
CA THR A 204 -7.44 12.82 -22.24
C THR A 204 -7.90 13.78 -23.35
N ARG A 205 -8.86 13.34 -24.17
CA ARG A 205 -9.41 14.14 -25.27
C ARG A 205 -10.21 15.34 -24.74
N THR A 206 -11.07 15.15 -23.74
CA THR A 206 -11.86 16.22 -23.14
C THR A 206 -10.98 17.22 -22.40
N HIS A 207 -9.97 16.78 -21.65
CA HIS A 207 -8.97 17.69 -21.05
C HIS A 207 -8.22 18.52 -22.10
N GLY A 208 -7.84 17.91 -23.22
CA GLY A 208 -7.21 18.62 -24.33
C GLY A 208 -8.12 19.69 -24.95
N LEU A 209 -9.42 19.40 -25.07
CA LEU A 209 -10.42 20.37 -25.49
C LEU A 209 -10.53 21.51 -24.47
N PHE A 210 -10.81 21.24 -23.19
CA PHE A 210 -10.93 22.30 -22.17
C PHE A 210 -9.74 23.25 -22.12
N CYS A 211 -8.50 22.73 -22.18
CA CYS A 211 -7.29 23.55 -22.19
C CYS A 211 -7.21 24.47 -23.44
N GLY A 212 -7.68 23.99 -24.60
CA GLY A 212 -7.76 24.81 -25.82
C GLY A 212 -8.81 25.92 -25.72
N TRP A 213 -9.95 25.65 -25.06
CA TRP A 213 -11.00 26.65 -24.87
C TRP A 213 -10.59 27.73 -23.87
N ASP A 214 -9.88 27.40 -22.80
CA ASP A 214 -9.33 28.39 -21.85
C ASP A 214 -8.33 29.34 -22.51
N LEU A 215 -7.47 28.83 -23.38
CA LEU A 215 -6.55 29.65 -24.19
C LEU A 215 -7.30 30.60 -25.13
N GLN A 216 -8.41 30.14 -25.70
CA GLN A 216 -9.22 30.92 -26.63
C GLN A 216 -10.07 31.99 -25.92
N CYS A 217 -10.57 31.70 -24.72
CA CYS A 217 -11.23 32.67 -23.84
C CYS A 217 -10.26 33.74 -23.32
N LEU A 218 -9.05 33.37 -22.92
CA LEU A 218 -8.01 34.33 -22.52
C LEU A 218 -7.56 35.21 -23.69
N TYR A 219 -7.50 34.66 -24.91
CA TYR A 219 -7.22 35.43 -26.13
C TYR A 219 -8.34 36.44 -26.43
N TYR A 220 -9.61 36.04 -26.32
CA TYR A 220 -10.76 36.94 -26.54
C TYR A 220 -10.90 38.01 -25.44
N GLN A 221 -10.61 37.69 -24.18
CA GLN A 221 -10.62 38.68 -23.09
C GLN A 221 -9.57 39.78 -23.28
N ASN A 222 -8.36 39.43 -23.74
CA ASN A 222 -7.32 40.43 -24.05
C ASN A 222 -7.66 41.30 -25.27
N ILE A 223 -8.46 40.81 -26.21
CA ILE A 223 -8.94 41.59 -27.36
C ILE A 223 -10.08 42.53 -26.96
N CYS A 224 -10.96 42.13 -26.03
CA CYS A 224 -12.07 42.96 -25.56
C CYS A 224 -11.68 44.02 -24.50
N SER A 225 -10.45 44.00 -23.97
CA SER A 225 -9.94 44.98 -23.01
C SER A 225 -9.09 46.10 -23.63
N LEU A 226 -9.03 46.19 -24.96
CA LEU A 226 -8.41 47.26 -25.76
C LEU A 226 -9.52 48.07 -26.47
#